data_AF-A0A8S3XPZ5-F1
#
_entry.id   AF-A0A8S3XPZ5-F1
#
_cell.length_a   1.000
_cell.length_b   1.000
_cell.length_c   1.000
_cell.angle_alpha   90.00
_cell.angle_beta   90.00
_cell.angle_gamma   90.00
#
_symmetry.space_group_name_H-M   'P 1'
#
loop_
_entity.id
_entity.type
_entity.pdbx_description
1 polymer ?
#
loop_
_entity_poly.entity_id
_entity_poly.type
_entity_poly.pdbx_seq_one_letter_code
_entity_poly.pdbx_strand_id
1 'polypeptide(L)'
;MLNNACQREAKQTTSQSIDEAMIRFKGVSSLKQYMPAKPIEREFKVWVHADSSTGYVYEFQIYTGKNKNNTPELGLGDNVVKSLTKTLIDEKVQAHVAFDNFCLISFDAVPL
;
A
#
# COMPACT_ATOMS: atom_id res chain seq x y z
N MET A 1 8.97 3.67 -12.62
CA MET A 1 8.80 4.90 -13.43
C MET A 1 7.83 5.87 -12.77
N LEU A 2 6.60 5.49 -12.42
CA LEU A 2 5.64 6.42 -11.80
C LEU A 2 6.01 6.78 -10.34
N ASN A 3 6.30 5.79 -9.49
CA ASN A 3 6.72 6.04 -8.09
C ASN A 3 7.93 6.98 -8.03
N ASN A 4 8.96 6.74 -8.84
CA ASN A 4 10.14 7.60 -8.89
C ASN A 4 9.80 9.06 -9.27
N ALA A 5 8.82 9.26 -10.16
CA ALA A 5 8.39 10.61 -10.54
C ALA A 5 7.63 11.29 -9.40
N CYS A 6 6.72 10.57 -8.73
CA CYS A 6 6.01 11.05 -7.56
C CYS A 6 6.98 11.43 -6.44
N GLN A 7 7.91 10.54 -6.08
CA GLN A 7 8.91 10.78 -5.03
C GLN A 7 9.80 11.99 -5.33
N ARG A 8 10.22 12.18 -6.58
CA ARG A 8 11.08 13.32 -6.97
C ARG A 8 10.40 14.68 -6.81
N GLU A 9 9.10 14.74 -7.07
CA GLU A 9 8.31 15.97 -6.96
C GLU A 9 7.66 16.14 -5.57
N ALA A 10 7.83 15.14 -4.70
CA ALA A 10 7.16 15.13 -3.43
C ALA A 10 7.75 16.15 -2.47
N LYS A 11 6.89 16.94 -1.84
CA LYS A 11 7.27 17.74 -0.69
C LYS A 11 7.11 16.91 0.55
N GLN A 12 8.23 16.60 1.20
CA GLN A 12 8.18 15.77 2.38
C GLN A 12 7.61 16.51 3.58
N THR A 13 6.61 15.90 4.23
CA THR A 13 6.02 16.42 5.47
C THR A 13 6.21 15.45 6.64
N THR A 14 5.93 15.94 7.83
CA THR A 14 6.04 15.18 9.09
C THR A 14 4.85 14.28 9.36
N SER A 15 3.74 14.38 8.62
CA SER A 15 2.54 13.56 8.85
C SER A 15 2.13 12.84 7.58
N GLN A 16 2.24 11.51 7.63
CA GLN A 16 2.05 10.64 6.48
C GLN A 16 1.15 9.47 6.86
N SER A 17 0.54 8.85 5.86
CA SER A 17 -0.37 7.72 6.04
C SER A 17 -0.09 6.62 5.04
N ILE A 18 -0.21 5.38 5.47
CA ILE A 18 -0.25 4.20 4.61
C ILE A 18 -1.62 3.54 4.76
N ASP A 19 -2.31 3.36 3.63
CA ASP A 19 -3.64 2.76 3.61
C ASP A 19 -3.87 1.97 2.31
N GLU A 20 -5.00 1.26 2.26
CA GLU A 20 -5.49 0.54 1.11
C GLU A 20 -6.43 1.40 0.27
N ALA A 21 -6.19 1.44 -1.03
CA ALA A 21 -7.13 1.97 -2.01
C ALA A 21 -7.55 0.89 -3.01
N MET A 22 -8.73 1.08 -3.60
CA MET A 22 -9.28 0.21 -4.62
C MET A 22 -9.43 0.97 -5.94
N ILE A 23 -8.96 0.38 -7.03
CA ILE A 23 -9.05 0.96 -8.37
C ILE A 23 -10.13 0.23 -9.16
N ARG A 24 -11.18 0.99 -9.52
CA ARG A 24 -12.29 0.55 -10.37
C ARG A 24 -11.79 0.01 -11.71
N PHE A 25 -12.12 -1.24 -12.00
CA PHE A 25 -11.87 -1.84 -13.31
C PHE A 25 -13.00 -2.76 -13.73
N LYS A 26 -13.55 -2.54 -14.93
CA LYS A 26 -14.70 -3.31 -15.44
C LYS A 26 -14.33 -4.59 -16.19
N GLY A 27 -13.08 -4.74 -16.64
CA GLY A 27 -12.64 -5.94 -17.38
C GLY A 27 -12.41 -7.17 -16.49
N VAL A 28 -12.14 -8.32 -17.09
CA VAL A 28 -11.77 -9.55 -16.37
C VAL A 28 -10.27 -9.52 -16.09
N SER A 29 -9.87 -9.72 -14.83
CA SER A 29 -8.47 -9.85 -14.44
C SER A 29 -8.36 -10.73 -13.19
N SER A 30 -7.34 -11.58 -13.14
CA SER A 30 -7.02 -12.43 -11.98
C SER A 30 -6.46 -11.65 -10.80
N LEU A 31 -6.00 -10.42 -11.02
CA LEU A 31 -5.41 -9.55 -10.00
C LEU A 31 -6.45 -8.75 -9.21
N LYS A 32 -7.74 -8.90 -9.52
CA LYS A 32 -8.81 -8.28 -8.74
C LYS A 32 -8.92 -8.97 -7.39
N GLN A 33 -8.90 -8.17 -6.33
CA GLN A 33 -9.15 -8.64 -4.98
C GLN A 33 -10.65 -8.59 -4.69
N TYR A 34 -11.16 -9.66 -4.07
CA TYR A 34 -12.52 -9.69 -3.55
C TYR A 34 -12.58 -9.08 -2.14
N MET A 35 -13.43 -8.08 -1.94
CA MET A 35 -13.64 -7.38 -0.67
C MET A 35 -15.14 -7.14 -0.45
N PRO A 36 -15.85 -8.05 0.24
CA PRO A 36 -17.31 -7.99 0.38
C PRO A 36 -17.81 -6.78 1.18
N ALA A 37 -16.96 -6.18 2.01
CA ALA A 37 -17.31 -5.01 2.82
C ALA A 37 -17.28 -3.68 2.02
N LYS A 38 -16.87 -3.68 0.76
CA LYS A 38 -16.77 -2.47 -0.08
C LYS A 38 -17.96 -2.40 -1.05
N PRO A 39 -18.42 -1.18 -1.42
CA PRO A 39 -19.55 -1.01 -2.35
C PRO A 39 -19.35 -1.69 -3.70
N ILE A 40 -18.09 -1.87 -4.13
CA ILE A 40 -17.72 -2.66 -5.29
C ILE A 40 -16.79 -3.75 -4.80
N GLU A 41 -17.24 -5.00 -4.95
CA GLU A 41 -16.61 -6.12 -4.26
C GLU A 41 -15.37 -6.67 -4.97
N ARG A 42 -15.14 -6.37 -6.26
CA ARG A 42 -14.02 -6.94 -7.05
C ARG A 42 -13.26 -5.89 -7.84
N GLU A 43 -12.16 -5.41 -7.29
CA GLU A 43 -11.35 -4.33 -7.84
C GLU A 43 -9.86 -4.58 -7.64
N PHE A 44 -9.00 -3.77 -8.27
CA PHE A 44 -7.56 -3.85 -7.97
C PHE A 44 -7.28 -3.22 -6.62
N LYS A 45 -6.71 -4.01 -5.72
CA LYS A 45 -6.21 -3.51 -4.44
C LYS A 45 -4.83 -2.90 -4.63
N VAL A 46 -4.62 -1.71 -4.08
CA VAL A 46 -3.33 -1.03 -4.06
C VAL A 46 -3.04 -0.51 -2.66
N TRP A 47 -1.80 -0.62 -2.24
CA TRP A 47 -1.25 0.02 -1.04
C TRP A 47 -0.77 1.40 -1.43
N VAL A 48 -1.10 2.42 -0.65
CA VAL A 48 -0.78 3.80 -0.95
C VAL A 48 -0.10 4.43 0.25
N HIS A 49 1.07 5.01 0.00
CA HIS A 49 1.75 5.92 0.92
C HIS A 49 1.51 7.34 0.47
N ALA A 50 0.84 8.11 1.33
CA ALA A 50 0.42 9.47 1.01
C ALA A 50 0.67 10.44 2.16
N ASP A 51 0.66 11.71 1.81
CA ASP A 51 0.71 12.83 2.73
C ASP A 51 -0.64 13.01 3.42
N SER A 52 -0.65 13.05 4.75
CA SER A 52 -1.90 13.16 5.52
C SER A 52 -2.57 14.52 5.39
N SER A 53 -1.82 15.58 5.07
CA SER A 53 -2.34 16.95 5.02
C SER A 53 -2.82 17.37 3.64
N THR A 54 -2.11 16.94 2.60
CA THR A 54 -2.34 17.34 1.21
C THR A 54 -2.96 16.24 0.37
N GLY A 55 -2.92 14.99 0.82
CA GLY A 55 -3.36 13.83 0.05
C GLY A 55 -2.42 13.46 -1.10
N TYR A 56 -1.21 14.04 -1.15
CA TYR A 56 -0.24 13.73 -2.18
C TYR A 56 0.26 12.29 -2.05
N VAL A 57 0.24 11.52 -3.15
CA VAL A 57 0.72 10.14 -3.15
C VAL A 57 2.23 10.11 -3.41
N TYR A 58 2.98 9.69 -2.41
CA TYR A 58 4.42 9.49 -2.50
C TYR A 58 4.74 8.25 -3.34
N GLU A 59 4.09 7.15 -2.97
CA GLU A 59 4.33 5.84 -3.55
C GLU A 59 3.07 4.97 -3.44
N PHE A 60 2.89 4.05 -4.39
CA PHE A 60 1.90 3.01 -4.26
C PHE A 60 2.44 1.67 -4.77
N GLN A 61 1.87 0.60 -4.25
CA GLN A 61 2.20 -0.78 -4.61
C GLN A 61 0.91 -1.55 -4.93
N ILE A 62 0.84 -2.11 -6.14
CA ILE A 62 -0.29 -2.94 -6.54
C ILE A 62 -0.20 -4.28 -5.81
N TYR A 63 -1.31 -4.74 -5.22
CA TYR A 63 -1.38 -6.05 -4.64
C TYR A 63 -1.46 -7.12 -5.74
N THR A 64 -0.47 -8.02 -5.76
CA THR A 64 -0.38 -9.10 -6.76
C THR A 64 -0.48 -10.49 -6.12
N GLY A 65 -1.07 -10.60 -4.93
CA GLY A 65 -1.09 -11.83 -4.15
C GLY A 65 0.10 -11.96 -3.19
N LYS A 66 0.32 -13.17 -2.67
CA LYS A 66 1.48 -13.48 -1.81
C LYS A 66 2.78 -13.36 -2.61
N ASN A 67 3.61 -12.40 -2.23
CA ASN A 67 4.90 -12.19 -2.86
C ASN A 67 5.96 -13.10 -2.24
N LYS A 68 6.73 -13.83 -3.07
CA LYS A 68 7.81 -14.73 -2.61
C LYS A 68 9.00 -13.96 -2.03
N ASN A 69 9.11 -12.68 -2.34
CA ASN A 69 10.18 -11.81 -1.87
C ASN A 69 9.90 -11.17 -0.50
N ASN A 70 8.72 -11.41 0.07
CA ASN A 70 8.40 -10.96 1.41
C ASN A 70 9.27 -11.70 2.42
N THR A 71 9.70 -11.00 3.48
CA THR A 71 10.37 -11.65 4.60
C THR A 71 9.38 -12.62 5.26
N PRO A 72 9.68 -13.94 5.30
CA PRO A 72 8.74 -14.96 5.77
C PRO A 72 8.33 -14.78 7.24
N GLU A 73 9.18 -14.11 8.01
CA GLU A 73 9.00 -13.86 9.44
C GLU A 73 8.02 -12.70 9.73
N LEU A 74 7.71 -11.88 8.72
CA LEU A 74 6.82 -10.72 8.87
C LEU A 74 5.47 -10.96 8.20
N GLY A 75 4.40 -10.42 8.80
CA GLY A 75 3.07 -10.41 8.18
C GLY A 75 3.05 -9.63 6.87
N LEU A 76 1.97 -9.80 6.08
CA LEU A 76 1.83 -9.08 4.80
C LEU A 76 1.91 -7.56 5.00
N GLY A 77 1.17 -7.03 5.97
CA GLY A 77 1.18 -5.59 6.22
C GLY A 77 2.50 -5.06 6.73
N ASP A 78 3.20 -5.81 7.58
CA ASP A 78 4.53 -5.40 8.06
C ASP A 78 5.52 -5.27 6.89
N ASN A 79 5.49 -6.22 5.95
CA ASN A 79 6.31 -6.14 4.74
C ASN A 79 5.95 -4.92 3.90
N VAL A 80 4.67 -4.62 3.74
CA VAL A 80 4.19 -3.45 2.98
C VAL A 80 4.63 -2.15 3.65
N VAL A 81 4.38 -1.99 4.95
CA VAL A 81 4.74 -0.80 5.71
C VAL A 81 6.26 -0.59 5.66
N LYS A 82 7.07 -1.63 5.87
CA LYS A 82 8.54 -1.53 5.76
C LYS A 82 8.99 -1.16 4.36
N SER A 83 8.36 -1.71 3.32
CA SER A 83 8.68 -1.38 1.94
C SER A 83 8.39 0.08 1.60
N LEU A 84 7.20 0.57 1.97
CA LEU A 84 6.76 1.93 1.65
C LEU A 84 7.45 2.99 2.52
N THR A 85 7.89 2.65 3.72
CA THR A 85 8.64 3.55 4.61
C THR A 85 10.15 3.51 4.40
N LYS A 86 10.66 2.65 3.50
CA LYS A 86 12.10 2.46 3.28
C LYS A 86 12.83 3.77 2.99
N THR A 87 12.29 4.59 2.08
CA THR A 87 12.89 5.88 1.72
C THR A 87 13.00 6.83 2.92
N LEU A 88 12.01 6.80 3.83
CA LEU A 88 12.03 7.60 5.05
C LEU A 88 13.20 7.21 5.96
N ILE A 89 13.42 5.90 6.08
CA ILE A 89 14.47 5.32 6.92
C ILE A 89 15.85 5.62 6.33
N ASP A 90 16.00 5.39 5.02
CA ASP A 90 17.27 5.59 4.29
C ASP A 90 17.69 7.06 4.32
N GLU A 91 16.74 7.99 4.19
CA GLU A 91 16.97 9.44 4.23
C GLU A 91 16.94 10.05 5.65
N LYS A 92 16.69 9.22 6.68
CA LYS A 92 16.57 9.64 8.10
C LYS A 92 15.54 10.76 8.33
N VAL A 93 14.44 10.72 7.59
CA VAL A 93 13.35 11.68 7.75
C VAL A 93 12.56 11.35 9.01
N GLN A 94 12.39 12.35 9.88
CA GLN A 94 11.47 12.23 11.02
C GLN A 94 10.04 12.52 10.56
N ALA A 95 9.24 11.46 10.41
CA ALA A 95 7.84 11.55 10.07
C ALA A 95 7.01 10.60 10.95
N HIS A 96 5.80 11.03 11.29
CA HIS A 96 4.77 10.20 11.89
C HIS A 96 3.96 9.53 10.78
N VAL A 97 4.05 8.20 10.70
CA VAL A 97 3.32 7.40 9.73
C VAL A 97 2.17 6.70 10.42
N ALA A 98 0.94 7.04 10.04
CA ALA A 98 -0.27 6.37 10.49
C ALA A 98 -0.63 5.23 9.51
N PHE A 99 -1.10 4.11 10.04
CA PHE A 99 -1.61 2.99 9.24
C PHE A 99 -2.70 2.25 10.02
N ASP A 100 -3.65 1.65 9.30
CA ASP A 100 -4.74 0.89 9.91
C ASP A 100 -4.32 -0.55 10.22
N ASN A 101 -4.99 -1.16 11.19
CA ASN A 101 -4.91 -2.59 11.48
C ASN A 101 -5.23 -3.41 10.24
N PHE A 102 -6.18 -2.96 9.40
CA PHE A 102 -6.52 -3.65 8.16
C PHE A 102 -5.31 -3.81 7.23
N CYS A 103 -4.36 -2.87 7.26
CA CYS A 103 -3.10 -3.00 6.54
C CYS A 103 -2.30 -4.23 6.99
N LEU A 104 -2.33 -4.55 8.29
CA LEU A 104 -1.58 -5.65 8.93
C LEU A 104 -2.21 -7.02 8.68
N ILE A 105 -3.54 -7.11 8.65
CA ILE A 105 -4.30 -8.38 8.65
C ILE A 105 -4.91 -8.75 7.30
N SER A 106 -4.46 -8.19 6.17
CA SER A 106 -5.05 -8.50 4.86
C SER A 106 -4.74 -9.93 4.36
N PHE A 107 -5.44 -10.87 4.98
CA PHE A 107 -5.78 -12.23 4.67
C PHE A 107 -4.81 -13.03 3.78
N ASP A 108 -4.14 -13.97 4.45
CA ASP A 108 -3.96 -15.33 3.97
C ASP A 108 -5.31 -15.94 3.57
N ALA A 109 -5.85 -15.54 2.42
CA ALA A 109 -6.91 -16.28 1.77
C ALA A 109 -6.30 -17.59 1.26
N VAL A 110 -6.47 -18.63 2.07
CA VAL A 110 -6.36 -20.04 1.70
C VAL A 110 -7.03 -20.23 0.34
N PRO A 111 -6.35 -20.81 -0.67
CA PRO A 111 -7.03 -21.19 -1.89
C PRO A 111 -8.03 -22.29 -1.51
N LEU A 112 -9.31 -22.09 -1.83
CA LEU A 112 -10.19 -23.22 -2.09
C LEU A 112 -9.74 -23.89 -3.39
#